data_AF-A0A3M2RVX2-F1
#
_entry.id   AF-A0A3M2RVX2-F1
#
_cell.length_a   1.000
_cell.length_b   1.000
_cell.length_c   1.000
_cell.angle_alpha   90.00
_cell.angle_beta   90.00
_cell.angle_gamma   90.00
#
_symmetry.space_group_name_H-M   'P 1'
#
loop_
_entity.id
_entity.type
_entity.pdbx_description
1 polymer ?
#
loop_
_entity_poly.entity_id
_entity_poly.type
_entity_poly.pdbx_seq_one_letter_code
_entity_poly.pdbx_strand_id
1 'polypeptide(L)'
;MSDTRSPILKPPFYGIDISIKLTKGLQQVIGLSLGGLRVEEESGLVLNEAGKPIKGLYAAGRNAVGICSSTYVSGLSLGDGVFSGRRAGVHAAGRSVKAA
;
A
#
# COMPACT_ATOMS: atom_id res chain seq x y z
N MET A 1 -2.43 24.50 14.21
CA MET A 1 -1.50 24.32 13.07
C MET A 1 -0.20 25.12 13.20
N SER A 2 0.09 25.78 14.33
CA SER A 2 1.41 26.38 14.62
C SER A 2 2.49 25.34 14.94
N ASP A 3 2.08 24.18 15.48
CA ASP A 3 2.97 23.14 16.00
C ASP A 3 3.60 22.22 14.93
N THR A 4 3.16 22.34 13.67
CA THR A 4 3.64 21.50 12.56
C THR A 4 4.61 22.23 11.63
N ARG A 5 5.06 23.43 12.00
CA ARG A 5 5.99 24.24 11.21
C ARG A 5 6.96 25.00 12.10
N SER A 6 8.20 25.12 11.64
CA SER A 6 9.26 25.89 12.31
C SER A 6 9.88 26.89 11.35
N PRO A 7 10.27 28.10 11.79
CA PRO A 7 10.95 29.06 10.93
C PRO A 7 12.35 28.56 10.56
N ILE A 8 12.74 28.73 9.30
CA ILE A 8 14.10 28.43 8.82
C ILE A 8 14.89 29.73 8.88
N LEU A 9 15.71 29.92 9.92
CA LEU A 9 16.35 31.21 10.22
C LEU A 9 17.86 31.25 9.93
N LYS A 10 18.51 30.10 9.79
CA LYS A 10 19.99 30.03 9.68
C LYS A 10 20.41 29.42 8.34
N PRO A 11 21.44 29.99 7.68
CA PRO A 11 21.99 29.44 6.45
C PRO A 11 22.84 28.18 6.71
N PRO A 12 23.16 27.38 5.67
CA PRO A 12 22.76 27.57 4.28
C PRO A 12 21.29 27.20 4.03
N PHE A 13 20.64 27.92 3.12
CA PHE A 13 19.29 27.61 2.67
C PHE A 13 19.32 26.65 1.49
N TYR A 14 18.29 25.81 1.38
CA TYR A 14 18.19 24.79 0.34
C TYR A 14 16.91 24.97 -0.46
N GLY A 15 17.01 24.76 -1.78
CA GLY A 15 15.86 24.66 -2.68
C GLY A 15 15.92 23.32 -3.40
N ILE A 16 14.78 22.64 -3.51
CA ILE A 16 14.63 21.39 -4.25
C ILE A 16 13.64 21.65 -5.37
N ASP A 17 14.06 21.48 -6.62
CA ASP A 17 13.17 21.54 -7.77
C ASP A 17 12.32 20.26 -7.82
N ILE A 18 11.02 20.40 -7.55
CA ILE A 18 10.03 19.31 -7.56
C ILE A 18 9.24 19.24 -8.88
N SER A 19 9.69 19.96 -9.91
CA SER A 19 9.03 19.96 -11.22
C SER A 19 9.02 18.55 -11.83
N ILE A 20 7.89 18.13 -12.38
CA ILE A 20 7.77 16.88 -13.12
C ILE A 20 8.45 17.08 -14.48
N LYS A 21 9.77 16.89 -14.51
CA LYS A 21 10.55 16.88 -15.75
C LYS A 21 10.44 15.48 -16.34
N LEU A 22 9.81 15.38 -17.52
CA LEU A 22 9.62 14.15 -18.29
C LEU A 22 10.97 13.62 -18.83
N THR A 23 11.90 13.32 -17.93
CA THR A 23 13.26 12.93 -18.26
C THR A 23 13.32 11.41 -18.22
N LYS A 24 13.38 10.81 -19.41
CA LYS A 24 13.70 9.41 -19.72
C LYS A 24 13.87 8.47 -18.50
N GLY A 25 12.74 7.91 -18.04
CA GLY A 25 12.70 6.54 -17.53
C GLY A 25 12.69 6.29 -16.02
N LEU A 26 13.00 7.25 -15.14
CA LEU A 26 13.17 6.93 -13.71
C LEU A 26 12.56 7.89 -12.68
N GLN A 27 11.96 9.01 -13.08
CA GLN A 27 11.43 10.01 -12.12
C GLN A 27 9.91 10.17 -12.21
N GLN A 28 9.21 9.05 -12.31
CA GLN A 28 7.77 9.03 -12.40
C GLN A 28 7.25 8.00 -11.38
N VAL A 29 7.18 8.41 -10.11
CA VAL A 29 6.19 7.82 -9.20
C VAL A 29 4.83 8.34 -9.66
N ILE A 30 4.39 7.94 -10.87
CA ILE A 30 3.07 8.26 -11.41
C ILE A 30 2.07 7.42 -10.62
N GLY A 31 1.74 7.93 -9.44
CA GLY A 31 0.68 7.38 -8.62
C GLY A 31 0.97 5.99 -8.05
N LEU A 32 0.33 5.74 -6.93
CA LEU A 32 0.17 4.39 -6.44
C LEU A 32 -1.14 3.87 -7.06
N SER A 33 -1.11 2.71 -7.70
CA SER A 33 -2.27 2.04 -8.32
C SER A 33 -3.42 1.77 -7.35
N LEU A 34 -4.35 2.70 -7.06
CA LEU A 34 -5.29 2.53 -5.94
C LEU A 34 -6.03 1.15 -5.93
N GLY A 35 -6.37 0.57 -7.08
CA GLY A 35 -6.95 -0.78 -7.17
C GLY A 35 -5.99 -1.97 -6.94
N GLY A 36 -6.48 -3.17 -7.25
CA GLY A 36 -5.75 -4.43 -7.15
C GLY A 36 -6.66 -5.64 -7.38
N LEU A 37 -6.14 -6.84 -7.14
CA LEU A 37 -6.91 -8.08 -7.18
C LEU A 37 -7.94 -8.11 -6.04
N ARG A 38 -9.15 -8.60 -6.33
CA ARG A 38 -10.13 -8.88 -5.27
C ARG A 38 -9.67 -10.08 -4.46
N VAL A 39 -9.75 -9.98 -3.14
CA VAL A 39 -9.34 -11.04 -2.22
C VAL A 39 -10.43 -11.30 -1.18
N GLU A 40 -10.48 -12.53 -0.68
CA GLU A 40 -11.27 -12.87 0.51
C GLU A 40 -10.62 -12.26 1.76
N GLU A 41 -11.40 -11.56 2.57
CA GLU A 41 -10.89 -10.74 3.68
C GLU A 41 -10.34 -11.54 4.87
N GLU A 42 -10.70 -12.81 5.01
CA GLU A 42 -10.19 -13.65 6.10
C GLU A 42 -8.85 -14.31 5.71
N SER A 43 -8.72 -14.72 4.45
CA SER A 43 -7.60 -15.56 3.99
C SER A 43 -6.59 -14.83 3.12
N GLY A 44 -6.98 -13.78 2.40
CA GLY A 44 -6.18 -13.17 1.33
C GLY A 44 -6.17 -13.97 0.02
N LEU A 45 -7.01 -14.99 -0.13
CA LEU A 45 -7.15 -15.73 -1.39
C LEU A 45 -7.74 -14.83 -2.47
N VAL A 46 -7.17 -14.87 -3.68
CA VAL A 46 -7.69 -14.12 -4.83
C VAL A 46 -9.05 -14.67 -5.25
N LEU A 47 -9.99 -13.78 -5.53
CA LEU A 47 -11.32 -14.10 -6.01
C LEU A 47 -11.34 -14.12 -7.54
N ASN A 48 -12.02 -15.11 -8.12
CA ASN A 48 -12.35 -15.11 -9.54
C ASN A 48 -13.53 -14.17 -9.87
N GLU A 49 -13.94 -14.12 -11.13
CA GLU A 49 -15.04 -13.27 -11.60
C GLU A 49 -16.39 -13.59 -10.94
N ALA A 50 -16.59 -14.85 -10.50
CA ALA A 50 -17.78 -15.29 -9.78
C ALA A 50 -17.71 -15.03 -8.26
N GLY A 51 -16.65 -14.36 -7.78
CA GLY A 51 -16.43 -14.09 -6.36
C GLY A 51 -15.97 -15.31 -5.54
N LYS A 52 -15.53 -16.40 -6.20
CA LYS A 52 -15.05 -17.60 -5.51
C LYS A 52 -13.53 -17.57 -5.31
N PRO A 53 -13.01 -18.00 -4.15
CA PRO A 53 -11.58 -18.09 -3.92
C PRO A 53 -10.89 -19.07 -4.89
N ILE A 54 -9.75 -18.63 -5.44
CA ILE A 54 -8.85 -19.47 -6.24
C ILE A 54 -7.86 -20.13 -5.28
N LYS A 55 -8.03 -21.44 -5.06
CA LYS A 55 -7.22 -22.19 -4.10
C LYS A 55 -5.73 -22.07 -4.42
N GLY A 56 -4.96 -21.61 -3.43
CA GLY A 56 -3.50 -21.49 -3.52
C GLY A 56 -2.99 -20.19 -4.13
N LEU A 57 -3.87 -19.32 -4.62
CA LEU A 57 -3.50 -18.01 -5.15
C LEU A 57 -3.85 -16.91 -4.15
N TYR A 58 -2.86 -16.11 -3.75
CA TYR A 58 -3.00 -15.05 -2.75
C TYR A 58 -2.55 -13.72 -3.31
N ALA A 59 -3.11 -12.64 -2.78
CA ALA A 59 -2.63 -11.29 -2.99
C ALA A 59 -2.67 -10.50 -1.67
N ALA A 60 -1.71 -9.58 -1.52
CA ALA A 60 -1.57 -8.73 -0.35
C ALA A 60 -0.94 -7.39 -0.73
N GLY A 61 -1.13 -6.40 0.12
CA GLY A 61 -0.72 -5.01 -0.11
C GLY A 61 -1.28 -4.48 -1.42
N ARG A 62 -0.46 -3.71 -2.14
CA ARG A 62 -0.87 -2.97 -3.33
C ARG A 62 -1.16 -3.81 -4.58
N ASN A 63 -0.94 -5.13 -4.50
CA ASN A 63 -1.39 -6.07 -5.52
C ASN A 63 -2.85 -6.50 -5.30
N ALA A 64 -3.42 -6.25 -4.11
CA ALA A 64 -4.81 -6.52 -3.75
C ALA A 64 -5.60 -5.22 -3.57
N VAL A 65 -6.93 -5.31 -3.65
CA VAL A 65 -7.81 -4.25 -3.13
C VAL A 65 -7.62 -4.18 -1.61
N GLY A 66 -7.42 -2.97 -1.10
CA GLY A 66 -7.12 -2.74 0.32
C GLY A 66 -7.48 -1.33 0.76
N ILE A 67 -6.97 -0.92 1.92
CA ILE A 67 -7.33 0.36 2.57
C ILE A 67 -7.00 1.56 1.66
N CYS A 68 -5.95 1.45 0.85
CA CYS A 68 -5.52 2.49 -0.08
C CYS A 68 -6.37 2.60 -1.36
N SER A 69 -7.40 1.76 -1.54
CA SER A 69 -8.08 1.64 -2.85
C SER A 69 -9.09 2.73 -3.19
N SER A 70 -9.57 3.47 -2.19
CA SER A 70 -10.47 4.61 -2.39
C SER A 70 -9.81 5.95 -2.10
N THR A 71 -8.83 5.99 -1.18
CA THR A 71 -8.12 7.20 -0.76
C THR A 71 -6.75 6.83 -0.23
N TYR A 72 -5.76 7.69 -0.48
CA TYR A 72 -4.39 7.49 0.01
C TYR A 72 -4.00 8.56 1.01
N VAL A 73 -3.51 8.11 2.17
CA VAL A 73 -2.83 8.92 3.18
C VAL A 73 -1.47 8.27 3.43
N SER A 74 -0.44 9.09 3.66
CA SER A 74 0.90 8.58 3.95
C SER A 74 0.86 7.57 5.10
N GLY A 75 1.47 6.40 4.89
CA GLY A 75 1.50 5.29 5.85
C GLY A 75 0.45 4.19 5.61
N LEU A 76 -0.66 4.47 4.92
CA LEU A 76 -1.70 3.45 4.68
C LEU A 76 -1.18 2.27 3.84
N SER A 77 -0.29 2.52 2.86
CA SER A 77 0.28 1.43 2.05
C SER A 77 1.18 0.51 2.86
N LEU A 78 1.86 1.04 3.87
CA LEU A 78 2.73 0.23 4.73
C LEU A 78 1.87 -0.62 5.67
N GLY A 79 0.87 -0.01 6.30
CA GLY A 79 -0.08 -0.71 7.16
C GLY A 79 -0.78 -1.83 6.40
N ASP A 80 -1.41 -1.50 5.27
CA ASP A 80 -2.12 -2.46 4.43
C ASP A 80 -1.22 -3.63 4.01
N GLY A 81 0.00 -3.35 3.54
CA GLY A 81 0.98 -4.39 3.17
C GLY A 81 1.36 -5.32 4.32
N VAL A 82 1.62 -4.78 5.51
CA VAL A 82 2.03 -5.58 6.68
C VAL A 82 0.88 -6.46 7.18
N PHE A 83 -0.31 -5.89 7.37
CA PHE A 83 -1.44 -6.64 7.94
C PHE A 83 -2.01 -7.65 6.96
N SER A 84 -2.23 -7.27 5.70
CA SER A 84 -2.72 -8.21 4.68
C SER A 84 -1.68 -9.28 4.34
N GLY A 85 -0.39 -8.94 4.33
CA GLY A 85 0.70 -9.89 4.11
C GLY A 85 0.81 -10.91 5.23
N ARG A 86 0.71 -10.48 6.50
CA ARG A 86 0.66 -11.38 7.66
C ARG A 86 -0.53 -12.32 7.58
N ARG A 87 -1.73 -11.80 7.29
CA ARG A 87 -2.96 -12.59 7.16
C ARG A 87 -2.80 -13.66 6.07
N ALA A 88 -2.44 -13.24 4.85
CA ALA A 88 -2.27 -14.14 3.71
C ALA A 88 -1.18 -15.20 3.97
N GLY A 89 -0.05 -14.80 4.54
CA GLY A 89 1.04 -15.72 4.86
C GLY A 89 0.67 -16.75 5.92
N VAL A 90 -0.08 -16.36 6.95
CA VAL A 90 -0.53 -17.30 7.99
C VAL A 90 -1.54 -18.31 7.44
N HIS A 91 -2.51 -17.85 6.63
CA HIS A 91 -3.44 -18.74 5.94
C HIS A 91 -2.73 -19.69 4.97
N ALA A 92 -1.81 -19.17 4.15
CA ALA A 92 -1.03 -19.98 3.21
C ALA A 92 -0.17 -21.04 3.90
N ALA A 93 0.33 -20.75 5.10
CA ALA A 93 1.10 -21.70 5.92
C ALA A 93 0.23 -22.69 6.71
N GLY A 94 -1.10 -22.59 6.66
CA GLY A 94 -2.02 -23.42 7.45
C GLY A 94 -1.94 -23.17 8.96
N ARG A 95 -1.45 -22.00 9.37
CA ARG A 95 -1.39 -21.58 10.78
C ARG A 95 -2.63 -20.70 11.08
N SER A 96 -3.10 -20.70 12.32
CA SER A 96 -4.14 -19.76 12.79
C SER A 96 -3.48 -18.51 13.38
N VAL A 97 -3.95 -17.31 13.00
CA VAL A 97 -3.52 -16.05 13.64
C VAL A 97 -4.22 -15.94 14.99
N LYS A 98 -3.49 -15.83 16.10
CA LYS A 98 -4.07 -15.28 17.34
C LYS A 98 -4.34 -13.79 17.13
N ALA A 99 -5.60 -13.38 17.27
CA ALA A 99 -5.97 -11.98 17.37
C ALA A 99 -5.16 -11.33 18.51
N ALA A 100 -4.56 -10.19 18.22
CA ALA A 100 -3.77 -9.40 19.17
C ALA A 100 -4.70 -8.48 19.97
#